data_AF-A0AB73HVW9-F1
#
_entry.id   AF-A0AB73HVW9-F1
#
_cell.length_a   1.000
_cell.length_b   1.000
_cell.length_c   1.000
_cell.angle_alpha   90.00
_cell.angle_beta   90.00
_cell.angle_gamma   90.00
#
_symmetry.space_group_name_H-M   'P 1'
#
loop_
_entity.id
_entity.type
_entity.pdbx_description
1 polymer ?
#
loop_
_entity_poly.entity_id
_entity_poly.type
_entity_poly.pdbx_seq_one_letter_code
_entity_poly.pdbx_strand_id
1 'polypeptide(L)'
;MLIEDDNNKARAITSHLNQHGITEQHIIRAKNMSDFSAALGNDIGLFIIDLNLPNIDNGTASQNGKAILECIIKAGKDDALLLAISSYPADFPELREYFEAHGCILANFQNKKGWQSTLDHLLTQLKKNVRFDFLIFCALQEERNPYIALTPGKHIVRGGIDCFDIELGENKGSVILLPQMGLVNAAITAGACIDKFKPKMIGMSGICGGFKGRAELGQLIISSMAYEYQSGKWASDGFLNEPYQVPTDHLTLTNLKALINDPDLINRIESGHKGARPSAAHSPVAGIFTSGSAVIADKKFIEQIKAIHRKVTALDMEVFAIHRAAELSPHKPPCICAKTVVDLCDSKKDDSIHNYGAYISAKFLIEAVSDFFRQR
;
A
#
# COMPACT_ATOMS: atom_id res chain seq x y z
N MET A 1 -8.50 -14.48 -15.69
CA MET A 1 -8.55 -15.91 -16.04
C MET A 1 -9.62 -16.12 -17.10
N LEU A 2 -9.29 -16.84 -18.17
CA LEU A 2 -10.21 -17.25 -19.22
C LEU A 2 -10.52 -18.74 -19.03
N ILE A 3 -11.75 -19.08 -18.70
CA ILE A 3 -12.21 -20.45 -18.44
C ILE A 3 -13.01 -20.90 -19.66
N GLU A 4 -12.34 -21.57 -20.60
CA GLU A 4 -12.83 -21.81 -21.96
C GLU A 4 -12.07 -22.97 -22.64
N ASP A 5 -12.80 -24.03 -23.01
CA ASP A 5 -12.25 -25.19 -23.73
C ASP A 5 -12.22 -24.98 -25.25
N ASP A 6 -13.21 -24.30 -25.83
CA ASP A 6 -13.27 -24.08 -27.28
C ASP A 6 -12.16 -23.12 -27.75
N ASN A 7 -11.32 -23.62 -28.66
CA ASN A 7 -10.17 -22.86 -29.14
C ASN A 7 -10.56 -21.65 -30.00
N ASN A 8 -11.70 -21.66 -30.69
CA ASN A 8 -12.12 -20.54 -31.52
C ASN A 8 -12.66 -19.40 -30.67
N LYS A 9 -13.49 -19.72 -29.68
CA LYS A 9 -14.01 -18.78 -28.69
C LYS A 9 -12.89 -18.20 -27.83
N ALA A 10 -11.99 -19.04 -27.33
CA ALA A 10 -10.82 -18.57 -26.60
C ALA A 10 -9.97 -17.59 -27.42
N ARG A 11 -9.67 -17.92 -28.68
CA ARG A 11 -8.91 -17.02 -29.58
C ARG A 11 -9.63 -15.70 -29.83
N ALA A 12 -10.96 -15.71 -30.01
CA ALA A 12 -11.73 -14.50 -30.22
C ALA A 12 -11.68 -13.57 -29.00
N ILE A 13 -11.84 -14.13 -27.79
CA ILE A 13 -11.76 -13.38 -26.54
C ILE A 13 -10.34 -12.86 -26.31
N THR A 14 -9.33 -13.73 -26.42
CA THR A 14 -7.92 -13.33 -26.27
C THR A 14 -7.49 -12.27 -27.28
N SER A 15 -7.94 -12.36 -28.53
CA SER A 15 -7.67 -11.32 -29.54
C SER A 15 -8.23 -9.96 -29.13
N HIS A 16 -9.43 -9.94 -28.54
CA HIS A 16 -10.06 -8.72 -28.03
C HIS A 16 -9.34 -8.16 -26.79
N LEU A 17 -8.90 -9.03 -25.88
CA LEU A 17 -8.07 -8.67 -24.73
C LEU A 17 -6.73 -8.04 -25.17
N ASN A 18 -6.08 -8.64 -26.17
CA ASN A 18 -4.82 -8.14 -26.74
C ASN A 18 -4.97 -6.74 -27.34
N GLN A 19 -6.10 -6.44 -28.01
CA GLN A 19 -6.39 -5.10 -28.54
C GLN A 19 -6.47 -4.03 -27.43
N HIS A 20 -6.75 -4.43 -26.20
CA HIS A 20 -6.81 -3.57 -25.02
C HIS A 20 -5.51 -3.58 -24.19
N GLY A 21 -4.44 -4.18 -24.70
CA GLY A 21 -3.11 -4.20 -24.08
C GLY A 21 -2.91 -5.29 -23.01
N ILE A 22 -3.82 -6.25 -22.91
CA ILE A 22 -3.66 -7.41 -22.01
C ILE A 22 -2.94 -8.52 -22.80
N THR A 23 -1.67 -8.73 -22.51
CA THR A 23 -0.82 -9.73 -23.19
C THR A 23 -0.97 -11.14 -22.60
N GLU A 24 -0.52 -12.18 -23.33
CA GLU A 24 -0.66 -13.59 -22.92
C GLU A 24 -0.12 -13.90 -21.51
N GLN A 25 0.96 -13.24 -21.08
CA GLN A 25 1.52 -13.40 -19.73
C GLN A 25 0.55 -12.99 -18.61
N HIS A 26 -0.47 -12.19 -18.91
CA HIS A 26 -1.52 -11.77 -17.97
C HIS A 26 -2.82 -12.58 -18.13
N ILE A 27 -2.85 -13.57 -19.04
CA ILE A 27 -4.01 -14.39 -19.34
C ILE A 27 -3.74 -15.83 -18.94
N ILE A 28 -4.28 -16.24 -17.79
CA ILE A 28 -4.33 -17.64 -17.42
C ILE A 28 -5.55 -18.27 -18.07
N ARG A 29 -5.34 -19.24 -18.97
CA ARG A 29 -6.41 -20.03 -19.60
C ARG A 29 -6.59 -21.35 -18.87
N ALA A 30 -7.82 -21.63 -18.43
CA ALA A 30 -8.25 -22.93 -17.92
C ALA A 30 -9.17 -23.58 -18.96
N LYS A 31 -8.85 -24.79 -19.44
CA LYS A 31 -9.64 -25.49 -20.46
C LYS A 31 -10.62 -26.49 -19.86
N ASN A 32 -10.50 -26.78 -18.57
CA ASN A 32 -11.31 -27.75 -17.87
C ASN A 32 -11.41 -27.38 -16.38
N MET A 33 -12.24 -28.08 -15.61
CA MET A 33 -12.41 -27.82 -14.17
C MET A 33 -11.12 -28.05 -13.36
N SER A 34 -10.27 -29.00 -13.76
CA SER A 34 -9.01 -29.26 -13.08
C SER A 34 -8.00 -28.11 -13.25
N ASP A 35 -7.88 -27.54 -14.45
CA ASP A 35 -7.06 -26.35 -14.73
C ASP A 35 -7.56 -25.15 -13.92
N PHE A 36 -8.89 -24.96 -13.91
CA PHE A 36 -9.53 -23.89 -13.15
C PHE A 36 -9.22 -24.01 -11.66
N SER A 37 -9.40 -25.20 -11.08
CA SER A 37 -9.11 -25.45 -9.68
C SER A 37 -7.63 -25.23 -9.34
N ALA A 38 -6.71 -25.66 -10.21
CA ALA A 38 -5.28 -25.48 -10.01
C ALA A 38 -4.87 -24.00 -10.04
N ALA A 39 -5.55 -23.20 -10.87
CA ALA A 39 -5.22 -21.79 -11.04
C ALA A 39 -6.03 -20.84 -10.15
N LEU A 40 -7.05 -21.30 -9.44
CA LEU A 40 -7.95 -20.46 -8.63
C LEU A 40 -7.22 -19.67 -7.52
N GLY A 41 -6.09 -20.20 -7.03
CA GLY A 41 -5.26 -19.54 -6.02
C GLY A 41 -4.60 -18.24 -6.49
N ASN A 42 -4.44 -18.02 -7.80
CA ASN A 42 -3.78 -16.83 -8.34
C ASN A 42 -4.56 -15.54 -8.03
N ASP A 43 -3.87 -14.39 -8.03
CA ASP A 43 -4.52 -13.08 -7.97
C ASP A 43 -5.14 -12.76 -9.35
N ILE A 44 -6.47 -12.85 -9.42
CA ILE A 44 -7.24 -12.71 -10.66
C ILE A 44 -8.22 -11.56 -10.51
N GLY A 45 -8.07 -10.51 -11.32
CA GLY A 45 -8.99 -9.37 -11.29
C GLY A 45 -10.21 -9.49 -12.22
N LEU A 46 -10.22 -10.44 -13.17
CA LEU A 46 -11.35 -10.70 -14.07
C LEU A 46 -11.43 -12.20 -14.39
N PHE A 47 -12.58 -12.81 -14.12
CA PHE A 47 -12.92 -14.15 -14.59
C PHE A 47 -13.86 -14.05 -15.79
N ILE A 48 -13.46 -14.69 -16.90
CA ILE A 48 -14.30 -14.89 -18.07
C ILE A 48 -14.69 -16.37 -18.10
N ILE A 49 -15.98 -16.65 -17.93
CA ILE A 49 -16.51 -17.98 -17.64
C ILE A 49 -17.26 -18.51 -18.86
N ASP A 50 -16.90 -19.70 -19.36
CA ASP A 50 -17.83 -20.50 -20.15
C ASP A 50 -18.77 -21.30 -19.23
N LEU A 51 -20.04 -21.36 -19.62
CA LEU A 51 -21.07 -22.09 -18.88
C LEU A 51 -20.96 -23.61 -19.09
N ASN A 52 -20.39 -24.02 -20.22
CA ASN A 52 -20.13 -25.41 -20.55
C ASN A 52 -18.63 -25.64 -20.56
N LEU A 53 -18.13 -26.50 -19.65
CA LEU A 53 -16.71 -26.77 -19.50
C LEU A 53 -16.51 -28.24 -19.14
N PRO A 54 -15.57 -28.97 -19.76
CA PRO A 54 -15.27 -30.35 -19.36
C PRO A 54 -14.61 -30.41 -17.98
N ASN A 55 -14.75 -31.55 -17.29
CA ASN A 55 -14.13 -31.73 -15.97
C ASN A 55 -12.61 -31.95 -16.06
N ILE A 56 -12.16 -32.66 -17.09
CA ILE A 56 -10.76 -33.07 -17.33
C ILE A 56 -10.42 -32.94 -18.81
N ASP A 57 -9.14 -33.05 -19.15
CA ASP A 57 -8.66 -33.07 -20.52
C ASP A 57 -9.34 -34.16 -21.37
N ASN A 58 -9.75 -33.78 -22.58
CA ASN A 58 -10.49 -34.64 -23.52
C ASN A 58 -11.83 -35.17 -22.98
N GLY A 59 -12.33 -34.63 -21.86
CA GLY A 59 -13.67 -34.91 -21.37
C GLY A 59 -14.76 -34.20 -22.20
N THR A 60 -16.00 -34.66 -22.06
CA THR A 60 -17.16 -33.98 -22.66
C THR A 60 -17.53 -32.75 -21.83
N ALA A 61 -17.83 -31.64 -22.49
CA ALA A 61 -18.30 -30.43 -21.82
C ALA A 61 -19.64 -30.67 -21.10
N SER A 62 -19.74 -30.21 -19.86
CA SER A 62 -20.96 -30.23 -19.06
C SER A 62 -21.26 -28.83 -18.53
N GLN A 63 -22.52 -28.58 -18.15
CA GLN A 63 -23.01 -27.28 -17.67
C GLN A 63 -22.46 -26.93 -16.28
N ASN A 64 -21.16 -26.64 -16.22
CA ASN A 64 -20.39 -26.42 -15.01
C ASN A 64 -20.35 -24.95 -14.57
N GLY A 65 -20.97 -24.03 -15.32
CA GLY A 65 -20.95 -22.58 -15.04
C GLY A 65 -21.34 -22.21 -13.61
N LYS A 66 -22.40 -22.83 -13.04
CA LYS A 66 -22.80 -22.57 -11.64
C LYS A 66 -21.71 -22.98 -10.65
N ALA A 67 -21.13 -24.16 -10.84
CA ALA A 67 -20.08 -24.69 -9.98
C ALA A 67 -18.82 -23.82 -10.04
N ILE A 68 -18.44 -23.34 -11.23
CA ILE A 68 -17.31 -22.40 -11.41
C ILE A 68 -17.56 -21.14 -10.59
N LEU A 69 -18.72 -20.49 -10.75
CA LEU A 69 -19.07 -19.27 -10.04
C LEU A 69 -19.08 -19.48 -8.52
N GLU A 70 -19.68 -20.58 -8.06
CA GLU A 70 -19.75 -20.93 -6.64
C GLU A 70 -18.36 -21.16 -6.03
N CYS A 71 -17.43 -21.78 -6.77
CA CYS A 71 -16.04 -21.94 -6.36
C CYS A 71 -15.30 -20.60 -6.25
N ILE A 72 -15.53 -19.66 -7.18
CA ILE A 72 -14.92 -18.31 -7.14
C ILE A 72 -15.36 -17.57 -5.87
N ILE A 73 -16.65 -17.61 -5.55
CA ILE A 73 -17.23 -16.98 -4.36
C ILE A 73 -16.69 -17.63 -3.08
N LYS A 74 -16.71 -18.96 -3.00
CA LYS A 74 -16.20 -19.70 -1.84
C LYS A 74 -14.71 -19.50 -1.60
N ALA A 75 -13.95 -19.18 -2.65
CA ALA A 75 -12.54 -18.81 -2.57
C ALA A 75 -12.30 -17.35 -2.12
N GLY A 76 -13.35 -16.57 -1.84
CA GLY A 76 -13.26 -15.19 -1.36
C GLY A 76 -12.72 -14.22 -2.42
N LYS A 77 -12.99 -14.48 -3.70
CA LYS A 77 -12.56 -13.63 -4.82
C LYS A 77 -13.56 -12.48 -5.09
N ASP A 78 -14.05 -11.85 -4.03
CA ASP A 78 -15.18 -10.90 -4.08
C ASP A 78 -14.87 -9.61 -4.86
N ASP A 79 -13.59 -9.23 -4.94
CA ASP A 79 -13.11 -8.05 -5.67
C ASP A 79 -12.94 -8.32 -7.19
N ALA A 80 -13.08 -9.57 -7.64
CA ALA A 80 -12.86 -9.93 -9.03
C ALA A 80 -14.09 -9.61 -9.89
N LEU A 81 -13.86 -9.04 -11.06
CA LEU A 81 -14.93 -8.83 -12.04
C LEU A 81 -15.32 -10.17 -12.67
N LEU A 82 -16.61 -10.36 -12.96
CA LEU A 82 -17.15 -11.63 -13.44
C LEU A 82 -17.95 -11.43 -14.73
N LEU A 83 -17.57 -12.15 -15.78
CA LEU A 83 -18.26 -12.15 -17.07
C LEU A 83 -18.43 -13.59 -17.56
N ALA A 84 -19.66 -14.06 -17.66
CA ALA A 84 -19.96 -15.33 -18.29
C ALA A 84 -20.31 -15.10 -19.76
N ILE A 85 -19.51 -15.68 -20.67
CA ILE A 85 -19.74 -15.61 -22.12
C ILE A 85 -20.12 -17.01 -22.59
N SER A 86 -21.32 -17.22 -23.10
CA SER A 86 -21.78 -18.54 -23.56
C SER A 86 -22.17 -18.55 -25.03
N SER A 87 -21.90 -19.67 -25.70
CA SER A 87 -22.39 -19.97 -27.05
C SER A 87 -23.83 -20.49 -27.06
N TYR A 88 -24.41 -20.77 -25.89
CA TYR A 88 -25.73 -21.38 -25.68
C TYR A 88 -26.65 -20.43 -24.89
N PRO A 89 -27.19 -19.38 -25.52
CA PRO A 89 -28.04 -18.40 -24.83
C PRO A 89 -29.39 -18.99 -24.35
N ALA A 90 -29.76 -20.17 -24.84
CA ALA A 90 -30.96 -20.90 -24.39
C ALA A 90 -30.92 -21.25 -22.90
N ASP A 91 -29.71 -21.39 -22.32
CA ASP A 91 -29.51 -21.75 -20.92
C ASP A 91 -29.69 -20.54 -19.98
N PHE A 92 -29.72 -19.31 -20.51
CA PHE A 92 -29.75 -18.10 -19.69
C PHE A 92 -30.94 -17.98 -18.75
N PRO A 93 -32.19 -18.33 -19.13
CA PRO A 93 -33.33 -18.20 -18.22
C PRO A 93 -33.16 -18.95 -16.89
N GLU A 94 -32.53 -20.13 -16.90
CA GLU A 94 -32.33 -20.96 -15.70
C GLU A 94 -31.12 -20.54 -14.85
N LEU A 95 -30.21 -19.75 -15.44
CA LEU A 95 -28.94 -19.35 -14.83
C LEU A 95 -28.96 -17.88 -14.38
N ARG A 96 -29.78 -17.05 -15.02
CA ARG A 96 -29.74 -15.59 -14.88
C ARG A 96 -29.83 -15.13 -13.44
N GLU A 97 -30.85 -15.58 -12.71
CA GLU A 97 -31.06 -15.17 -11.32
C GLU A 97 -29.83 -15.45 -10.45
N TYR A 98 -29.24 -16.64 -10.58
CA TYR A 98 -28.06 -17.02 -9.82
C TYR A 98 -26.83 -16.20 -10.19
N PHE A 99 -26.58 -15.96 -11.48
CA PHE A 99 -25.41 -15.21 -11.92
C PHE A 99 -25.51 -13.72 -11.58
N GLU A 100 -26.68 -13.12 -11.79
CA GLU A 100 -26.95 -11.71 -11.47
C GLU A 100 -26.87 -11.44 -9.96
N ALA A 101 -27.36 -12.36 -9.12
CA ALA A 101 -27.27 -12.26 -7.66
C ALA A 101 -25.82 -12.21 -7.14
N HIS A 102 -24.85 -12.68 -7.92
CA HIS A 102 -23.42 -12.66 -7.60
C HIS A 102 -22.64 -11.67 -8.48
N GLY A 103 -23.31 -10.73 -9.14
CA GLY A 103 -22.66 -9.69 -9.94
C GLY A 103 -21.96 -10.19 -11.20
N CYS A 104 -22.28 -11.40 -11.68
CA CYS A 104 -21.73 -11.95 -12.91
C CYS A 104 -22.61 -11.61 -14.12
N ILE A 105 -22.06 -10.85 -15.06
CA ILE A 105 -22.77 -10.45 -16.27
C ILE A 105 -22.83 -11.64 -17.25
N LEU A 106 -24.00 -11.94 -17.79
CA LEU A 106 -24.19 -12.95 -18.83
C LEU A 106 -24.17 -12.32 -20.23
N ALA A 107 -23.33 -12.83 -21.13
CA ALA A 107 -23.20 -12.35 -22.50
C ALA A 107 -23.27 -13.51 -23.51
N ASN A 108 -24.00 -13.30 -24.61
CA ASN A 108 -24.07 -14.26 -25.72
C ASN A 108 -22.86 -14.08 -26.64
N PHE A 109 -22.08 -15.14 -26.83
CA PHE A 109 -20.90 -15.14 -27.71
C PHE A 109 -21.22 -14.80 -29.17
N GLN A 110 -22.39 -15.21 -29.66
CA GLN A 110 -22.85 -14.90 -31.01
C GLN A 110 -23.15 -13.40 -31.20
N ASN A 111 -23.54 -12.70 -30.12
CA ASN A 111 -23.68 -11.24 -30.14
C ASN A 111 -22.31 -10.59 -29.91
N LYS A 112 -21.48 -10.59 -30.97
CA LYS A 112 -20.10 -10.09 -30.93
C LYS A 112 -19.98 -8.69 -30.31
N LYS A 113 -20.82 -7.74 -30.74
CA LYS A 113 -20.80 -6.37 -30.21
C LYS A 113 -21.16 -6.32 -28.71
N GLY A 114 -22.10 -7.15 -28.28
CA GLY A 114 -22.57 -7.19 -26.90
C GLY A 114 -21.51 -7.64 -25.91
N TRP A 115 -20.90 -8.81 -26.12
CA TRP A 115 -19.87 -9.30 -25.20
C TRP A 115 -18.59 -8.46 -25.25
N GLN A 116 -18.21 -7.94 -26.43
CA GLN A 116 -17.06 -7.05 -26.56
C GLN A 116 -17.27 -5.75 -25.77
N SER A 117 -18.43 -5.09 -25.94
CA SER A 117 -18.74 -3.86 -25.21
C SER A 117 -18.80 -4.08 -23.69
N THR A 118 -19.30 -5.23 -23.25
CA THR A 118 -19.32 -5.59 -21.82
C THR A 118 -17.91 -5.80 -21.30
N LEU A 119 -17.09 -6.54 -22.05
CA LEU A 119 -15.69 -6.78 -21.71
C LEU A 119 -14.90 -5.46 -21.66
N ASP A 120 -15.12 -4.53 -22.58
CA ASP A 120 -14.47 -3.21 -22.59
C ASP A 120 -14.76 -2.41 -21.31
N HIS A 121 -16.01 -2.46 -20.84
CA HIS A 121 -16.40 -1.81 -19.59
C HIS A 121 -15.67 -2.43 -18.38
N LEU A 122 -15.64 -3.76 -18.31
CA LEU A 122 -14.93 -4.47 -17.24
C LEU A 122 -13.42 -4.23 -17.29
N LEU A 123 -12.81 -4.22 -18.48
CA LEU A 123 -11.39 -3.88 -18.64
C LEU A 123 -11.09 -2.44 -18.21
N THR A 124 -12.02 -1.52 -18.45
CA THR A 124 -11.89 -0.12 -17.98
C THR A 124 -11.94 -0.04 -16.47
N GLN A 125 -12.82 -0.81 -15.83
CA GLN A 125 -12.86 -0.93 -14.36
C GLN A 125 -11.58 -1.58 -13.82
N LEU A 126 -11.13 -2.67 -14.42
CA LEU A 126 -9.91 -3.38 -14.04
C LEU A 126 -8.68 -2.49 -14.12
N LYS A 127 -8.55 -1.67 -15.19
CA LYS A 127 -7.45 -0.71 -15.34
C LYS A 127 -7.45 0.40 -14.29
N LYS A 128 -8.59 0.67 -13.63
CA LYS A 128 -8.66 1.62 -12.50
C LYS A 128 -8.17 1.00 -11.19
N ASN A 129 -8.20 -0.33 -11.07
CA ASN A 129 -7.72 -1.09 -9.91
C ASN A 129 -6.20 -1.33 -10.00
N VAL A 130 -5.44 -0.23 -10.02
CA VAL A 130 -3.98 -0.29 -9.89
C VAL A 130 -3.65 -0.85 -8.51
N ARG A 131 -2.84 -1.90 -8.45
CA ARG A 131 -2.23 -2.39 -7.20
C ARG A 131 -0.78 -1.96 -7.13
N PHE A 132 -0.30 -1.71 -5.92
CA PHE A 132 1.12 -1.50 -5.64
C PHE A 132 1.59 -2.55 -4.65
N ASP A 133 2.86 -2.94 -4.69
CA ASP A 133 3.47 -3.76 -3.65
C ASP A 133 3.69 -2.92 -2.39
N PHE A 134 4.14 -1.67 -2.53
CA PHE A 134 4.38 -0.77 -1.41
C PHE A 134 3.89 0.66 -1.67
N LEU A 135 3.58 1.37 -0.59
CA LEU A 135 3.37 2.82 -0.60
C LEU A 135 4.27 3.49 0.42
N ILE A 136 4.82 4.64 0.06
CA ILE A 136 5.58 5.50 0.99
C ILE A 136 4.89 6.85 1.05
N PHE A 137 4.61 7.35 2.24
CA PHE A 137 4.01 8.66 2.46
C PHE A 137 5.09 9.69 2.84
N CYS A 138 5.00 10.88 2.28
CA CYS A 138 5.78 12.06 2.62
C CYS A 138 4.82 13.21 2.92
N ALA A 139 5.05 13.96 3.99
CA ALA A 139 4.23 15.11 4.33
C ALA A 139 4.61 16.35 3.50
N LEU A 140 5.90 16.48 3.17
CA LEU A 140 6.45 17.62 2.46
C LEU A 140 7.14 17.21 1.14
N GLN A 141 7.18 18.14 0.19
CA GLN A 141 7.90 17.94 -1.08
C GLN A 141 9.40 17.69 -0.83
N GLU A 142 10.00 18.35 0.17
CA GLU A 142 11.41 18.13 0.54
C GLU A 142 11.69 16.71 1.01
N GLU A 143 10.72 16.05 1.65
CA GLU A 143 10.82 14.65 2.07
C GLU A 143 10.67 13.68 0.89
N ARG A 144 9.94 14.08 -0.16
CA ARG A 144 9.79 13.31 -1.40
C ARG A 144 10.95 13.48 -2.36
N ASN A 145 11.60 14.64 -2.38
CA ASN A 145 12.68 14.98 -3.30
C ASN A 145 13.81 13.92 -3.37
N PRO A 146 14.27 13.31 -2.25
CA PRO A 146 15.24 12.24 -2.30
C PRO A 146 14.81 11.07 -3.18
N TYR A 147 13.56 10.63 -3.14
CA TYR A 147 13.06 9.54 -3.99
C TYR A 147 13.15 9.90 -5.47
N ILE A 148 12.76 11.12 -5.82
CA ILE A 148 12.84 11.64 -7.21
C ILE A 148 14.30 11.65 -7.70
N ALA A 149 15.25 11.97 -6.82
CA ALA A 149 16.66 12.02 -7.17
C ALA A 149 17.33 10.62 -7.23
N LEU A 150 16.87 9.68 -6.40
CA LEU A 150 17.52 8.38 -6.18
C LEU A 150 16.92 7.26 -7.03
N THR A 151 15.69 7.40 -7.50
CA THR A 151 14.96 6.34 -8.19
C THR A 151 14.38 6.85 -9.50
N PRO A 152 14.53 6.10 -10.61
CA PRO A 152 13.74 6.35 -11.80
C PRO A 152 12.26 6.21 -11.47
N GLY A 153 11.46 7.18 -11.88
CA GLY A 153 10.05 7.16 -11.57
C GLY A 153 9.24 8.12 -12.41
N LYS A 154 7.93 8.10 -12.19
CA LYS A 154 6.98 8.93 -12.95
C LYS A 154 5.99 9.60 -12.02
N HIS A 155 5.90 10.92 -12.15
CA HIS A 155 4.86 11.70 -11.50
C HIS A 155 3.51 11.48 -12.18
N ILE A 156 2.49 11.11 -11.40
CA ILE A 156 1.14 10.78 -11.87
C ILE A 156 0.14 11.24 -10.81
N VAL A 157 -0.98 11.83 -11.23
CA VAL A 157 -2.08 12.14 -10.31
C VAL A 157 -3.21 11.12 -10.50
N ARG A 158 -3.57 10.37 -9.45
CA ARG A 158 -4.59 9.31 -9.49
C ARG A 158 -5.82 9.65 -8.66
N GLY A 159 -6.78 10.34 -9.28
CA GLY A 159 -8.02 10.73 -8.59
C GLY A 159 -7.74 11.68 -7.42
N GLY A 160 -6.94 12.72 -7.67
CA GLY A 160 -6.54 13.72 -6.68
C GLY A 160 -5.36 13.34 -5.79
N ILE A 161 -4.88 12.08 -5.87
CA ILE A 161 -3.71 11.62 -5.12
C ILE A 161 -2.44 11.93 -5.93
N ASP A 162 -1.51 12.68 -5.34
CA ASP A 162 -0.21 12.98 -5.92
C ASP A 162 0.76 11.80 -5.71
N CYS A 163 1.04 11.08 -6.80
CA CYS A 163 1.86 9.87 -6.83
C CYS A 163 3.19 10.13 -7.56
N PHE A 164 4.27 9.61 -7.02
CA PHE A 164 5.51 9.38 -7.76
C PHE A 164 5.80 7.87 -7.80
N ASP A 165 5.49 7.25 -8.92
CA ASP A 165 5.62 5.80 -9.07
C ASP A 165 7.08 5.42 -9.30
N ILE A 166 7.52 4.39 -8.57
CA ILE A 166 8.89 3.90 -8.57
C ILE A 166 8.91 2.38 -8.54
N GLU A 167 10.02 1.79 -8.98
CA GLU A 167 10.27 0.35 -8.88
C GLU A 167 11.52 0.11 -8.03
N LEU A 168 11.43 -0.80 -7.06
CA LEU A 168 12.54 -1.23 -6.20
C LEU A 168 12.77 -2.72 -6.42
N GLY A 169 13.69 -3.06 -7.32
CA GLY A 169 13.82 -4.42 -7.85
C GLY A 169 12.59 -4.77 -8.69
N GLU A 170 11.94 -5.89 -8.38
CA GLU A 170 10.70 -6.32 -9.05
C GLU A 170 9.43 -5.73 -8.42
N ASN A 171 9.56 -5.07 -7.26
CA ASN A 171 8.42 -4.55 -6.51
C ASN A 171 8.04 -3.15 -7.01
N LYS A 172 6.77 -2.95 -7.30
CA LYS A 172 6.23 -1.67 -7.79
C LYS A 172 5.59 -0.91 -6.65
N GLY A 173 5.87 0.38 -6.55
CA GLY A 173 5.27 1.20 -5.51
C GLY A 173 5.09 2.64 -5.92
N SER A 174 4.60 3.43 -4.97
CA SER A 174 4.42 4.86 -5.18
C SER A 174 4.75 5.64 -3.93
N VAL A 175 5.44 6.76 -4.13
CA VAL A 175 5.70 7.77 -3.09
C VAL A 175 4.58 8.81 -3.17
N ILE A 176 3.71 8.78 -2.16
CA ILE A 176 2.52 9.62 -2.05
C ILE A 176 2.88 10.89 -1.29
N LEU A 177 2.64 12.04 -1.90
CA LEU A 177 2.72 13.32 -1.21
C LEU A 177 1.38 13.64 -0.56
N LEU A 178 1.38 13.94 0.74
CA LEU A 178 0.18 14.40 1.42
C LEU A 178 -0.24 15.78 0.88
N PRO A 179 -1.55 16.06 0.78
CA PRO A 179 -2.02 17.36 0.32
C PRO A 179 -1.61 18.50 1.27
N GLN A 180 -1.56 18.21 2.57
CA GLN A 180 -1.05 19.05 3.65
C GLN A 180 -0.56 18.16 4.80
N MET A 181 0.29 18.72 5.68
CA MET A 181 0.71 18.07 6.93
C MET A 181 -0.47 17.81 7.88
N GLY A 182 -0.23 16.98 8.90
CA GLY A 182 -1.16 16.74 10.00
C GLY A 182 -1.92 15.43 9.94
N LEU A 183 -2.43 15.04 11.12
CA LEU A 183 -3.06 13.74 11.37
C LEU A 183 -4.24 13.44 10.44
N VAL A 184 -5.11 14.42 10.20
CA VAL A 184 -6.34 14.22 9.40
C VAL A 184 -5.99 13.92 7.95
N ASN A 185 -5.10 14.71 7.35
CA ASN A 185 -4.66 14.50 5.97
C ASN A 185 -3.93 13.17 5.83
N ALA A 186 -3.02 12.87 6.74
CA ALA A 186 -2.30 11.59 6.77
C ALA A 186 -3.26 10.40 6.86
N ALA A 187 -4.23 10.41 7.77
CA ALA A 187 -5.19 9.32 7.96
C ALA A 187 -6.10 9.11 6.74
N ILE A 188 -6.68 10.18 6.21
CA ILE A 188 -7.59 10.10 5.06
C ILE A 188 -6.83 9.65 3.82
N THR A 189 -5.68 10.26 3.53
CA THR A 189 -4.89 9.90 2.34
C THR A 189 -4.37 8.47 2.45
N ALA A 190 -3.84 8.06 3.61
CA ALA A 190 -3.36 6.70 3.79
C ALA A 190 -4.49 5.68 3.68
N GLY A 191 -5.62 5.89 4.37
CA GLY A 191 -6.78 4.99 4.29
C GLY A 191 -7.29 4.82 2.87
N ALA A 192 -7.48 5.92 2.15
CA ALA A 192 -7.91 5.89 0.75
C ALA A 192 -6.89 5.18 -0.16
N CYS A 193 -5.59 5.40 0.05
CA CYS A 193 -4.55 4.74 -0.72
C CYS A 193 -4.45 3.24 -0.42
N ILE A 194 -4.57 2.85 0.85
CA ILE A 194 -4.56 1.43 1.23
C ILE A 194 -5.74 0.71 0.59
N ASP A 195 -6.94 1.28 0.66
CA ASP A 195 -8.12 0.68 0.08
C ASP A 195 -8.04 0.60 -1.45
N LYS A 196 -7.57 1.67 -2.10
CA LYS A 196 -7.49 1.76 -3.55
C LYS A 196 -6.38 0.88 -4.14
N PHE A 197 -5.20 0.86 -3.53
CA PHE A 197 -4.00 0.25 -4.11
C PHE A 197 -3.64 -1.10 -3.47
N LYS A 198 -4.31 -1.50 -2.38
CA LYS A 198 -4.14 -2.77 -1.66
C LYS A 198 -2.66 -3.17 -1.46
N PRO A 199 -1.82 -2.28 -0.90
CA PRO A 199 -0.38 -2.50 -0.83
C PRO A 199 0.01 -3.62 0.14
N LYS A 200 1.05 -4.39 -0.17
CA LYS A 200 1.56 -5.43 0.75
C LYS A 200 2.22 -4.83 1.99
N MET A 201 2.69 -3.59 1.92
CA MET A 201 3.20 -2.80 3.04
C MET A 201 3.04 -1.30 2.77
N ILE A 202 2.99 -0.50 3.83
CA ILE A 202 3.08 0.96 3.73
C ILE A 202 4.21 1.50 4.61
N GLY A 203 4.65 2.71 4.33
CA GLY A 203 5.61 3.38 5.20
C GLY A 203 5.53 4.89 5.14
N MET A 204 6.18 5.54 6.08
CA MET A 204 6.35 6.99 6.07
C MET A 204 7.80 7.35 6.29
N SER A 205 8.31 8.21 5.41
CA SER A 205 9.61 8.86 5.54
C SER A 205 9.43 10.34 5.83
N GLY A 206 10.47 10.97 6.37
CA GLY A 206 10.48 12.40 6.59
C GLY A 206 11.39 12.83 7.72
N ILE A 207 11.08 14.02 8.23
CA ILE A 207 11.79 14.68 9.32
C ILE A 207 10.89 14.82 10.55
N CYS A 208 11.52 14.89 11.72
CA CYS A 208 10.81 15.02 12.99
C CYS A 208 11.61 15.85 14.00
N GLY A 209 10.92 16.31 15.03
CA GLY A 209 11.55 16.88 16.22
C GLY A 209 11.95 15.78 17.19
N GLY A 210 13.09 15.95 17.85
CA GLY A 210 13.61 15.05 18.88
C GLY A 210 13.42 15.61 20.29
N PHE A 211 13.16 14.75 21.27
CA PHE A 211 13.15 15.21 22.66
C PHE A 211 14.58 15.27 23.23
N LYS A 212 15.02 16.46 23.64
CA LYS A 212 16.36 16.66 24.23
C LYS A 212 16.66 15.66 25.36
N GLY A 213 17.81 14.98 25.26
CA GLY A 213 18.25 13.93 26.17
C GLY A 213 17.63 12.55 25.89
N ARG A 214 16.84 12.42 24.83
CA ARG A 214 16.24 11.17 24.36
C ARG A 214 16.48 10.91 22.87
N ALA A 215 16.89 11.93 22.12
CA ALA A 215 17.24 11.87 20.72
C ALA A 215 18.30 12.94 20.40
N GLU A 216 19.05 12.72 19.33
CA GLU A 216 20.14 13.59 18.88
C GLU A 216 19.88 14.14 17.46
N LEU A 217 20.41 15.32 17.14
CA LEU A 217 20.29 15.89 15.79
C LEU A 217 20.92 14.97 14.75
N GLY A 218 20.20 14.75 13.65
CA GLY A 218 20.58 13.84 12.58
C GLY A 218 20.34 12.36 12.87
N GLN A 219 19.86 12.01 14.06
CA GLN A 219 19.58 10.62 14.39
C GLN A 219 18.34 10.13 13.64
N LEU A 220 18.46 8.99 12.97
CA LEU A 220 17.33 8.30 12.37
C LEU A 220 16.57 7.49 13.43
N ILE A 221 15.25 7.70 13.53
CA ILE A 221 14.38 6.98 14.46
C ILE A 221 13.35 6.19 13.68
N ILE A 222 13.27 4.89 13.97
CA ILE A 222 12.27 3.98 13.43
C ILE A 222 11.15 3.85 14.46
N SER A 223 9.90 3.97 14.04
CA SER A 223 8.75 3.81 14.92
C SER A 223 8.64 2.37 15.39
N SER A 224 8.78 2.16 16.69
CA SER A 224 8.38 0.92 17.37
C SER A 224 6.93 0.96 17.86
N MET A 225 6.44 2.17 18.13
CA MET A 225 5.07 2.51 18.50
C MET A 225 4.88 4.00 18.25
N ALA A 226 3.65 4.38 17.86
CA ALA A 226 3.23 5.76 17.73
C ALA A 226 1.97 6.04 18.55
N TYR A 227 1.87 7.24 19.12
CA TYR A 227 0.68 7.68 19.85
C TYR A 227 0.34 9.15 19.60
N GLU A 228 -0.93 9.51 19.75
CA GLU A 228 -1.36 10.92 19.67
C GLU A 228 -1.32 11.58 21.05
N TYR A 229 -0.51 12.63 21.23
CA TYR A 229 -0.43 13.33 22.52
C TYR A 229 -1.63 14.23 22.80
N GLN A 230 -2.42 14.56 21.77
CA GLN A 230 -3.58 15.47 21.83
C GLN A 230 -4.89 14.77 22.21
N SER A 231 -4.88 13.45 22.38
CA SER A 231 -6.04 12.69 22.83
C SER A 231 -6.18 12.75 24.36
N GLY A 232 -7.37 13.10 24.85
CA GLY A 232 -7.64 13.27 26.27
C GLY A 232 -8.80 14.24 26.57
N LYS A 233 -8.87 14.69 27.83
CA LYS A 233 -9.93 15.56 28.36
C LYS A 233 -9.36 16.80 29.02
N TRP A 234 -9.89 17.98 28.71
CA TRP A 234 -9.64 19.19 29.50
C TRP A 234 -10.45 19.16 30.81
N ALA A 235 -9.75 19.13 31.94
CA ALA A 235 -10.28 19.29 33.27
C ALA A 235 -9.90 20.67 33.84
N SER A 236 -10.45 21.03 35.01
CA SER A 236 -10.21 22.33 35.66
C SER A 236 -8.76 22.55 36.07
N ASP A 237 -8.00 21.47 36.26
CA ASP A 237 -6.59 21.44 36.68
C ASP A 237 -5.62 21.17 35.51
N GLY A 238 -6.12 20.92 34.30
CA GLY A 238 -5.29 20.74 33.11
C GLY A 238 -5.81 19.70 32.13
N PHE A 239 -4.98 19.36 31.15
CA PHE A 239 -5.29 18.32 30.18
C PHE A 239 -4.93 16.93 30.74
N LEU A 240 -5.91 16.04 30.76
CA LEU A 240 -5.76 14.64 31.17
C LEU A 240 -5.57 13.79 29.91
N ASN A 241 -4.34 13.33 29.69
CA ASN A 241 -3.99 12.55 28.49
C ASN A 241 -4.62 11.15 28.52
N GLU A 242 -5.20 10.76 27.39
CA GLU A 242 -5.68 9.40 27.11
C GLU A 242 -5.16 8.97 25.72
N PRO A 243 -3.84 8.73 25.57
CA PRO A 243 -3.25 8.53 24.27
C PRO A 243 -3.61 7.17 23.69
N TYR A 244 -4.18 7.16 22.49
CA TYR A 244 -4.28 5.95 21.67
C TYR A 244 -2.90 5.59 21.13
N GLN A 245 -2.55 4.30 21.19
CA GLN A 245 -1.23 3.81 20.83
C GLN A 245 -1.36 2.73 19.77
N VAL A 246 -0.49 2.79 18.76
CA VAL A 246 -0.42 1.77 17.71
C VAL A 246 1.01 1.24 17.64
N PRO A 247 1.26 -0.03 17.95
CA PRO A 247 2.59 -0.63 17.84
C PRO A 247 2.92 -0.97 16.37
N THR A 248 4.20 -0.93 16.04
CA THR A 248 4.70 -1.62 14.83
C THR A 248 4.63 -3.13 15.08
N ASP A 249 4.16 -3.90 14.11
CA ASP A 249 3.98 -5.35 14.29
C ASP A 249 5.32 -6.05 14.62
N HIS A 250 5.23 -7.14 15.37
CA HIS A 250 6.40 -7.80 15.93
C HIS A 250 7.40 -8.30 14.88
N LEU A 251 6.91 -8.82 13.76
CA LEU A 251 7.76 -9.35 12.69
C LEU A 251 8.51 -8.21 11.99
N THR A 252 7.78 -7.20 11.53
CA THR A 252 8.36 -6.01 10.91
C THR A 252 9.36 -5.33 11.85
N LEU A 253 9.00 -5.13 13.12
CA LEU A 253 9.89 -4.48 14.08
C LEU A 253 11.18 -5.29 14.34
N THR A 254 11.10 -6.62 14.34
CA THR A 254 12.27 -7.49 14.52
C THR A 254 13.23 -7.35 13.35
N ASN A 255 12.72 -7.32 12.12
CA ASN A 255 13.52 -7.16 10.91
C ASN A 255 14.15 -5.76 10.85
N LEU A 256 13.38 -4.72 11.18
CA LEU A 256 13.90 -3.35 11.28
C LEU A 256 15.00 -3.24 12.34
N LYS A 257 14.86 -3.92 13.48
CA LYS A 257 15.91 -3.99 14.51
C LYS A 257 17.18 -4.68 14.01
N ALA A 258 17.05 -5.75 13.22
CA ALA A 258 18.19 -6.38 12.59
C ALA A 258 18.88 -5.42 11.59
N LEU A 259 18.10 -4.73 10.75
CA LEU A 259 18.60 -3.77 9.78
C LEU A 259 19.36 -2.61 10.43
N ILE A 260 18.85 -2.03 11.52
CA ILE A 260 19.50 -0.89 12.20
C ILE A 260 20.74 -1.27 13.01
N ASN A 261 20.92 -2.56 13.31
CA ASN A 261 22.11 -3.08 13.98
C ASN A 261 23.22 -3.44 12.98
N ASP A 262 22.99 -3.28 11.68
CA ASP A 262 24.03 -3.42 10.66
C ASP A 262 25.06 -2.28 10.81
N PRO A 263 26.34 -2.60 11.08
CA PRO A 263 27.38 -1.60 11.33
C PRO A 263 27.64 -0.68 10.13
N ASP A 264 27.31 -1.12 8.92
CA ASP A 264 27.52 -0.35 7.69
C ASP A 264 26.29 0.47 7.27
N LEU A 265 25.16 0.35 7.97
CA LEU A 265 23.91 1.02 7.59
C LEU A 265 24.09 2.53 7.43
N ILE A 266 24.72 3.20 8.41
CA ILE A 266 24.95 4.65 8.36
C ILE A 266 25.73 5.04 7.11
N ASN A 267 26.81 4.31 6.79
CA ASN A 267 27.60 4.58 5.60
C ASN A 267 26.76 4.46 4.31
N ARG A 268 25.87 3.46 4.23
CA ARG A 268 25.02 3.25 3.06
C ARG A 268 23.94 4.31 2.90
N ILE A 269 23.27 4.68 3.99
CA ILE A 269 22.18 5.68 3.94
C ILE A 269 22.72 7.11 3.79
N GLU A 270 23.92 7.41 4.26
CA GLU A 270 24.60 8.69 3.98
C GLU A 270 25.26 8.77 2.60
N SER A 271 25.54 7.62 1.98
CA SER A 271 26.23 7.56 0.69
C SER A 271 25.46 8.31 -0.38
N GLY A 272 26.12 9.29 -1.00
CA GLY A 272 25.56 10.15 -2.04
C GLY A 272 24.98 11.48 -1.55
N HIS A 273 24.80 11.67 -0.25
CA HIS A 273 24.34 12.95 0.30
C HIS A 273 25.37 14.06 0.12
N LYS A 274 24.93 15.20 -0.42
CA LYS A 274 25.71 16.42 -0.61
C LYS A 274 25.05 17.56 0.17
N GLY A 275 25.82 18.28 0.98
CA GLY A 275 25.34 19.43 1.73
C GLY A 275 25.69 19.35 3.21
N ALA A 276 24.99 20.16 4.01
CA ALA A 276 25.16 20.18 5.46
C ALA A 276 24.87 18.80 6.06
N ARG A 277 25.63 18.47 7.11
CA ARG A 277 25.52 17.26 7.90
C ARG A 277 25.57 17.61 9.39
N PRO A 278 24.99 16.78 10.27
CA PRO A 278 25.23 16.87 11.70
C PRO A 278 26.72 16.80 12.03
N SER A 279 27.13 17.44 13.12
CA SER A 279 28.53 17.43 13.56
C SER A 279 29.01 16.08 14.09
N ALA A 280 28.07 15.21 14.49
CA ALA A 280 28.34 13.86 14.98
C ALA A 280 27.36 12.87 14.35
N ALA A 281 27.88 11.68 14.03
CA ALA A 281 27.06 10.57 13.57
C ALA A 281 26.41 9.86 14.77
N HIS A 282 25.12 9.52 14.64
CA HIS A 282 24.36 8.83 15.67
C HIS A 282 23.74 7.57 15.07
N SER A 283 23.89 6.44 15.77
CA SER A 283 23.29 5.18 15.32
C SER A 283 21.77 5.27 15.27
N PRO A 284 21.11 4.65 14.28
CA PRO A 284 19.66 4.62 14.22
C PRO A 284 19.08 3.82 15.39
N VAL A 285 17.88 4.18 15.83
CA VAL A 285 17.22 3.50 16.95
C VAL A 285 15.75 3.23 16.66
N ALA A 286 15.24 2.13 17.23
CA ALA A 286 13.81 1.92 17.35
C ALA A 286 13.28 2.74 18.54
N GLY A 287 12.43 3.73 18.27
CA GLY A 287 11.95 4.71 19.24
C GLY A 287 10.43 4.80 19.29
N ILE A 288 9.93 5.67 20.16
CA ILE A 288 8.49 5.93 20.30
C ILE A 288 8.20 7.30 19.73
N PHE A 289 7.27 7.33 18.80
CA PHE A 289 6.77 8.54 18.17
C PHE A 289 5.55 9.05 18.92
N THR A 290 5.45 10.36 19.01
CA THR A 290 4.18 11.01 19.25
C THR A 290 3.84 11.98 18.14
N SER A 291 2.58 12.04 17.76
CA SER A 291 2.11 12.91 16.69
C SER A 291 1.00 13.84 17.18
N GLY A 292 0.90 15.02 16.58
CA GLY A 292 -0.20 15.96 16.84
C GLY A 292 -0.36 16.97 15.71
N SER A 293 -1.47 17.70 15.72
CA SER A 293 -1.85 18.60 14.62
C SER A 293 -1.26 20.02 14.75
N ALA A 294 -0.34 20.23 15.69
CA ALA A 294 0.27 21.54 15.94
C ALA A 294 1.80 21.44 16.01
N VAL A 295 2.47 22.42 15.40
CA VAL A 295 3.91 22.67 15.60
C VAL A 295 4.09 23.30 16.98
N ILE A 296 4.88 22.66 17.84
CA ILE A 296 5.05 23.10 19.24
C ILE A 296 6.38 23.85 19.37
N ALA A 297 6.30 25.16 19.55
CA ALA A 297 7.46 26.04 19.75
C ALA A 297 7.64 26.50 21.21
N ASP A 298 6.86 25.96 22.15
CA ASP A 298 6.91 26.31 23.58
C ASP A 298 7.53 25.18 24.42
N LYS A 299 8.57 25.53 25.19
CA LYS A 299 9.32 24.57 26.01
C LYS A 299 8.49 23.92 27.11
N LYS A 300 7.53 24.64 27.71
CA LYS A 300 6.68 24.07 28.78
C LYS A 300 5.75 23.02 28.20
N PHE A 301 5.14 23.30 27.04
CA PHE A 301 4.30 22.33 26.33
C PHE A 301 5.12 21.11 25.88
N ILE A 302 6.35 21.29 25.38
CA ILE A 302 7.22 20.15 25.05
C ILE A 302 7.52 19.27 26.26
N GLU A 303 7.84 19.86 27.42
CA GLU A 303 8.09 19.07 28.63
C GLU A 303 6.83 18.35 29.14
N GLN A 304 5.63 18.93 28.96
CA GLN A 304 4.37 18.23 29.23
C GLN A 304 4.19 17.02 28.30
N ILE A 305 4.40 17.19 26.99
CA ILE A 305 4.30 16.09 26.01
C ILE A 305 5.32 14.98 26.33
N LYS A 306 6.56 15.38 26.68
CA LYS A 306 7.65 14.48 27.06
C LYS A 306 7.34 13.64 28.30
N ALA A 307 6.49 14.16 29.20
CA ALA A 307 6.08 13.48 30.43
C ALA A 307 5.01 12.40 30.18
N ILE A 308 4.22 12.49 29.11
CA ILE A 308 3.16 11.51 28.77
C ILE A 308 3.74 10.11 28.63
N HIS A 309 4.89 9.99 27.96
CA HIS A 309 5.57 8.71 27.80
C HIS A 309 7.06 8.82 28.13
N ARG A 310 7.52 8.08 29.14
CA ARG A 310 8.92 8.19 29.64
C ARG A 310 10.00 7.93 28.60
N LYS A 311 9.68 7.20 27.53
CA LYS A 311 10.59 6.84 26.42
C LYS A 311 10.22 7.49 25.07
N VAL A 312 9.36 8.53 25.03
CA VAL A 312 9.10 9.21 23.74
C VAL A 312 10.39 9.83 23.23
N THR A 313 10.70 9.59 21.96
CA THR A 313 11.96 10.01 21.31
C THR A 313 11.71 11.03 20.21
N ALA A 314 10.62 10.87 19.45
CA ALA A 314 10.29 11.72 18.31
C ALA A 314 8.91 12.35 18.44
N LEU A 315 8.79 13.59 17.95
CA LEU A 315 7.56 14.36 17.78
C LEU A 315 7.40 14.70 16.30
N ASP A 316 6.24 14.38 15.73
CA ASP A 316 5.90 14.77 14.36
C ASP A 316 4.39 15.10 14.24
N MET A 317 3.88 15.14 13.00
CA MET A 317 2.48 15.48 12.74
C MET A 317 1.68 14.37 12.05
N GLU A 318 2.27 13.22 11.70
CA GLU A 318 1.62 12.21 10.84
C GLU A 318 1.81 10.74 11.23
N VAL A 319 2.94 10.35 11.83
CA VAL A 319 3.32 8.93 11.99
C VAL A 319 2.23 8.12 12.70
N PHE A 320 1.61 8.64 13.76
CA PHE A 320 0.45 8.00 14.40
C PHE A 320 -0.71 7.74 13.43
N ALA A 321 -1.06 8.73 12.61
CA ALA A 321 -2.18 8.62 11.67
C ALA A 321 -1.94 7.57 10.57
N ILE A 322 -0.69 7.46 10.06
CA ILE A 322 -0.34 6.43 9.08
C ILE A 322 -0.43 5.03 9.71
N HIS A 323 0.13 4.84 10.91
CA HIS A 323 -0.01 3.59 11.66
C HIS A 323 -1.48 3.24 11.93
N ARG A 324 -2.28 4.22 12.36
CA ARG A 324 -3.69 4.02 12.68
C ARG A 324 -4.53 3.68 11.44
N ALA A 325 -4.24 4.30 10.29
CA ALA A 325 -4.88 3.96 9.02
C ALA A 325 -4.58 2.51 8.59
N ALA A 326 -3.34 2.05 8.76
CA ALA A 326 -2.99 0.64 8.52
C ALA A 326 -3.74 -0.30 9.47
N GLU A 327 -3.73 -0.03 10.77
CA GLU A 327 -4.34 -0.89 11.79
C GLU A 327 -5.86 -1.05 11.61
N LEU A 328 -6.54 0.03 11.25
CA LEU A 328 -8.00 0.05 11.06
C LEU A 328 -8.45 -0.38 9.66
N SER A 329 -7.55 -0.42 8.68
CA SER A 329 -7.90 -0.88 7.34
C SER A 329 -8.28 -2.36 7.35
N PRO A 330 -9.28 -2.83 6.57
CA PRO A 330 -9.50 -4.26 6.36
C PRO A 330 -8.29 -4.99 5.77
N HIS A 331 -7.46 -4.30 4.96
CA HIS A 331 -6.28 -4.86 4.31
C HIS A 331 -5.07 -5.03 5.26
N LYS A 332 -5.03 -4.25 6.36
CA LYS A 332 -4.01 -4.30 7.42
C LYS A 332 -2.55 -4.46 6.95
N PRO A 333 -2.05 -3.60 6.03
CA PRO A 333 -0.66 -3.71 5.60
C PRO A 333 0.29 -3.40 6.76
N PRO A 334 1.40 -4.14 6.93
CA PRO A 334 2.49 -3.74 7.81
C PRO A 334 2.95 -2.30 7.51
N CYS A 335 3.25 -1.55 8.57
CA CYS A 335 3.57 -0.13 8.49
C CYS A 335 4.98 0.16 9.02
N ILE A 336 5.85 0.72 8.16
CA ILE A 336 7.22 1.08 8.49
C ILE A 336 7.36 2.60 8.46
N CYS A 337 7.47 3.23 9.62
CA CYS A 337 7.75 4.67 9.71
C CYS A 337 9.16 4.89 10.23
N ALA A 338 9.94 5.72 9.54
CA ALA A 338 11.24 6.15 10.03
C ALA A 338 11.50 7.60 9.64
N LYS A 339 11.84 8.45 10.61
CA LYS A 339 12.09 9.87 10.40
C LYS A 339 13.40 10.29 11.03
N THR A 340 14.06 11.28 10.44
CA THR A 340 15.31 11.82 10.97
C THR A 340 15.04 13.03 11.84
N VAL A 341 15.73 13.12 12.98
CA VAL A 341 15.62 14.26 13.90
C VAL A 341 16.35 15.46 13.31
N VAL A 342 15.63 16.56 13.06
CA VAL A 342 16.22 17.79 12.48
C VAL A 342 16.18 18.99 13.42
N ASP A 343 15.37 18.92 14.47
CA ASP A 343 15.33 19.87 15.58
C ASP A 343 15.17 19.13 16.91
N LEU A 344 15.44 19.78 18.04
CA LEU A 344 15.30 19.20 19.39
C LEU A 344 14.09 19.74 20.15
N CYS A 345 13.03 20.13 19.44
CA CYS A 345 11.81 20.72 19.99
C CYS A 345 12.11 21.91 20.93
N ASP A 346 13.12 22.70 20.59
CA ASP A 346 13.50 23.88 21.35
C ASP A 346 13.23 25.16 20.55
N SER A 347 13.51 26.31 21.17
CA SER A 347 13.24 27.61 20.55
C SER A 347 14.23 27.97 19.42
N LYS A 348 15.22 27.12 19.10
CA LYS A 348 16.20 27.37 18.06
C LYS A 348 15.73 26.66 16.78
N LYS A 349 15.40 27.45 15.77
CA LYS A 349 15.08 26.92 14.45
C LYS A 349 16.33 26.96 13.58
N ASP A 350 16.78 25.80 13.11
CA ASP A 350 17.86 25.64 12.16
C ASP A 350 17.45 24.61 11.11
N ASP A 351 17.07 25.09 9.93
CA ASP A 351 16.59 24.23 8.84
C ASP A 351 17.76 23.65 8.02
N SER A 352 19.01 23.89 8.41
CA SER A 352 20.21 23.53 7.63
C SER A 352 20.34 22.03 7.36
N ILE A 353 19.84 21.18 8.26
CA ILE A 353 19.92 19.71 8.13
C ILE A 353 18.61 19.07 7.65
N HIS A 354 17.59 19.83 7.24
CA HIS A 354 16.34 19.26 6.70
C HIS A 354 16.60 18.37 5.49
N ASN A 355 17.41 18.84 4.54
CA ASN A 355 17.79 18.08 3.36
C ASN A 355 18.54 16.79 3.71
N TYR A 356 19.42 16.83 4.72
CA TYR A 356 20.07 15.62 5.25
C TYR A 356 19.01 14.68 5.83
N GLY A 357 18.14 15.18 6.70
CA GLY A 357 17.13 14.38 7.38
C GLY A 357 16.19 13.66 6.42
N ALA A 358 15.66 14.39 5.43
CA ALA A 358 14.85 13.84 4.36
C ALA A 358 15.60 12.77 3.56
N TYR A 359 16.86 13.03 3.18
CA TYR A 359 17.67 12.10 2.40
C TYR A 359 17.93 10.78 3.16
N ILE A 360 18.36 10.87 4.42
CA ILE A 360 18.65 9.70 5.27
C ILE A 360 17.41 8.86 5.51
N SER A 361 16.29 9.50 5.85
CA SER A 361 15.01 8.80 6.05
C SER A 361 14.55 8.10 4.78
N ALA A 362 14.64 8.76 3.63
CA ALA A 362 14.26 8.17 2.35
C ALA A 362 15.14 6.96 1.97
N LYS A 363 16.46 7.09 2.11
CA LYS A 363 17.42 6.00 1.87
C LYS A 363 17.16 4.81 2.76
N PHE A 364 16.91 5.03 4.05
CA PHE A 364 16.57 3.96 4.96
C PHE A 364 15.26 3.27 4.57
N LEU A 365 14.21 4.02 4.22
CA LEU A 365 12.95 3.42 3.78
C LEU A 365 13.15 2.58 2.51
N ILE A 366 13.95 3.02 1.53
CA ILE A 366 14.27 2.22 0.33
C ILE A 366 14.92 0.88 0.72
N GLU A 367 15.89 0.89 1.63
CA GLU A 367 16.53 -0.33 2.14
C GLU A 367 15.53 -1.20 2.90
N ALA A 368 14.70 -0.62 3.78
CA ALA A 368 13.70 -1.34 4.56
C ALA A 368 12.61 -1.99 3.69
N VAL A 369 12.15 -1.32 2.63
CA VAL A 369 11.22 -1.90 1.65
C VAL A 369 11.88 -3.08 0.93
N SER A 370 13.13 -2.92 0.50
CA SER A 370 13.86 -3.98 -0.19
C SER A 370 14.11 -5.20 0.71
N ASP A 371 14.41 -4.97 1.99
CA ASP A 371 14.57 -6.02 3.00
C ASP A 371 13.24 -6.74 3.29
N PHE A 372 12.13 -6.00 3.43
CA PHE A 372 10.79 -6.54 3.67
C PHE A 372 10.37 -7.56 2.60
N PHE A 373 10.63 -7.27 1.32
CA PHE A 373 10.28 -8.17 0.22
C PHE A 373 11.29 -9.30 -0.02
N ARG A 374 12.56 -9.15 0.40
CA ARG A 374 13.56 -10.22 0.28
C ARG A 374 13.28 -11.39 1.23
N GLN A 375 12.69 -11.10 2.38
CA GLN A 375 12.46 -12.07 3.44
C GLN A 375 11.16 -12.87 3.29
N ARG A 376 10.41 -12.69 2.19
CA ARG A 376 9.08 -13.25 1.98
C ARG A 376 8.94 -14.07 0.71
#